data_AF-A0A7W0MDW4-F1
#
_entry.id   AF-A0A7W0MDW4-F1
#
_cell.length_a   1.000
_cell.length_b   1.000
_cell.length_c   1.000
_cell.angle_alpha   90.00
_cell.angle_beta   90.00
_cell.angle_gamma   90.00
#
_symmetry.space_group_name_H-M   'P 1'
#
loop_
_entity.id
_entity.type
_entity.pdbx_description
1 polymer ?
#
loop_
_entity_poly.entity_id
_entity_poly.type
_entity_poly.pdbx_seq_one_letter_code
_entity_poly.pdbx_strand_id
1 'polypeptide(L)'
;MRRPSLNYTARKGFTLVEVLIVVVILGILAATVLPQFTSATEDAKESALKQNLQQIRSQIDLYRFQHNGLVPAKGSVVSEVFLKAMLCTTDAAGTSTGVLNPYDPGNGDFGPYLLGQFPPNPFNGKSSVSVTAGGSNPKSMTIGWWYDSTTGQIRPSLPDTMLARDGVTPLNMF
;
A
#
# COMPACT_ATOMS: atom_id res chain seq x y z
N MET A 1 -70.02 14.07 -43.21
CA MET A 1 -68.69 13.43 -43.30
C MET A 1 -67.63 14.44 -42.81
N ARG A 2 -67.00 14.20 -41.66
CA ARG A 2 -65.98 15.09 -41.06
C ARG A 2 -64.61 14.42 -41.23
N ARG A 3 -63.70 15.04 -41.99
CA ARG A 3 -62.35 14.50 -42.23
C ARG A 3 -61.45 14.83 -41.02
N PRO A 4 -60.64 13.89 -40.48
CA PRO A 4 -59.69 14.18 -39.41
C PRO A 4 -58.46 14.88 -40.00
N SER A 5 -58.04 16.00 -39.40
CA SER A 5 -56.79 16.69 -39.74
C SER A 5 -55.63 16.10 -38.93
N LEU A 6 -54.68 15.43 -39.61
CA LEU A 6 -53.42 14.96 -39.04
C LEU A 6 -52.48 16.15 -38.81
N ASN A 7 -52.29 16.55 -37.57
CA ASN A 7 -51.27 17.52 -37.19
C ASN A 7 -49.88 16.88 -37.29
N TYR A 8 -49.06 17.26 -38.28
CA TYR A 8 -47.68 16.82 -38.40
C TYR A 8 -46.79 17.76 -37.55
N THR A 9 -46.47 17.35 -36.33
CA THR A 9 -45.42 18.01 -35.54
C THR A 9 -44.07 17.77 -36.23
N ALA A 10 -43.49 18.84 -36.80
CA ALA A 10 -42.16 18.80 -37.40
C ALA A 10 -41.13 18.39 -36.35
N ARG A 11 -40.53 17.21 -36.51
CA ARG A 11 -39.41 16.77 -35.68
C ARG A 11 -38.19 17.62 -36.03
N LYS A 12 -37.68 18.40 -35.08
CA LYS A 12 -36.39 19.09 -35.21
C LYS A 12 -35.28 18.03 -35.20
N GLY A 13 -34.48 17.97 -36.25
CA GLY A 13 -33.26 17.16 -36.30
C GLY A 13 -32.08 17.94 -35.70
N PHE A 14 -31.11 17.22 -35.14
CA PHE A 14 -29.84 17.80 -34.69
C PHE A 14 -29.05 18.36 -35.87
N THR A 15 -28.44 19.53 -35.68
CA THR A 15 -27.54 20.10 -36.70
C THR A 15 -26.15 19.49 -36.58
N LEU A 16 -25.44 19.35 -37.70
CA LEU A 16 -24.07 18.84 -37.72
C LEU A 16 -23.14 19.74 -36.88
N VAL A 17 -23.36 21.05 -36.92
CA VAL A 17 -22.62 22.04 -36.12
C VAL A 17 -22.81 21.82 -34.61
N GLU A 18 -24.02 21.44 -34.18
CA GLU A 18 -24.32 21.12 -32.77
C GLU A 18 -23.51 19.93 -32.28
N VAL A 19 -23.40 18.88 -33.10
CA VAL A 19 -22.59 17.71 -32.75
C VAL A 19 -21.10 18.05 -32.80
N LEU A 20 -20.68 18.88 -33.76
CA LEU A 20 -19.28 19.29 -33.92
C LEU A 20 -18.76 20.08 -32.72
N ILE A 21 -19.52 21.06 -32.22
CA ILE A 21 -19.09 21.83 -31.05
C ILE A 21 -19.03 20.97 -29.79
N VAL A 22 -19.94 20.00 -29.64
CA VAL A 22 -19.96 19.08 -28.49
C VAL A 22 -18.71 18.21 -28.47
N VAL A 23 -18.32 17.61 -29.61
CA VAL A 23 -17.11 16.76 -29.65
C VAL A 23 -15.83 17.57 -29.45
N VAL A 24 -15.81 18.83 -29.90
CA VAL A 24 -14.68 19.75 -29.65
C VAL A 24 -14.55 20.05 -28.16
N ILE A 25 -15.65 20.38 -27.47
CA ILE A 25 -15.63 20.64 -26.03
C ILE A 25 -15.24 19.38 -25.26
N LEU A 26 -15.80 18.21 -25.60
CA LEU A 26 -15.43 16.94 -24.99
C LEU A 26 -13.95 16.59 -25.21
N GLY A 27 -13.38 16.90 -26.38
CA GLY A 27 -11.96 16.71 -26.67
C GLY A 27 -11.04 17.57 -25.79
N ILE A 28 -11.38 18.84 -25.58
CA ILE A 28 -10.61 19.76 -24.72
C ILE A 28 -10.68 19.31 -23.25
N LEU A 29 -11.87 18.94 -22.78
CA LEU A 29 -12.05 18.44 -21.41
C LEU A 29 -11.27 17.14 -21.18
N ALA A 30 -11.33 16.19 -22.11
CA ALA A 30 -10.59 14.93 -21.99
C ALA A 30 -9.06 15.16 -21.96
N ALA A 31 -8.54 16.04 -22.81
CA ALA A 31 -7.11 16.33 -22.89
C ALA A 31 -6.52 16.92 -21.60
N THR A 32 -7.31 17.70 -20.86
CA THR A 32 -6.85 18.39 -19.63
C THR A 32 -7.01 17.53 -18.37
N VAL A 33 -8.07 16.71 -18.29
CA VAL A 33 -8.37 15.90 -17.08
C VAL A 33 -7.49 14.65 -16.97
N LEU A 34 -7.17 14.01 -18.10
CA LEU A 34 -6.40 12.76 -18.11
C LEU A 34 -5.00 12.85 -17.45
N PRO A 35 -4.14 13.84 -17.74
CA PRO A 35 -2.82 13.91 -17.12
C PRO A 35 -2.89 14.15 -15.60
N GLN A 36 -3.87 14.93 -15.13
CA GLN A 36 -4.02 15.27 -13.72
C GLN A 36 -4.37 14.05 -12.86
N PHE A 37 -5.19 13.13 -13.38
CA PHE A 37 -5.62 11.94 -12.66
C PHE A 37 -4.48 10.94 -12.36
N THR A 38 -3.53 10.80 -13.28
CA THR A 38 -2.39 9.88 -13.12
C THR A 38 -1.46 10.33 -12.00
N SER A 39 -1.09 11.62 -11.95
CA SER A 39 -0.22 12.16 -10.91
C SER A 39 -0.87 12.14 -9.53
N ALA A 40 -2.14 12.54 -9.43
CA ALA A 40 -2.86 12.54 -8.14
C ALA A 40 -2.97 11.14 -7.53
N THR A 41 -3.11 10.10 -8.37
CA THR A 41 -3.15 8.70 -7.91
C THR A 41 -1.79 8.24 -7.37
N GLU A 42 -0.70 8.67 -7.98
CA GLU A 42 0.66 8.33 -7.54
C GLU A 42 1.01 9.02 -6.21
N ASP A 43 0.68 10.31 -6.07
CA ASP A 43 0.87 11.07 -4.83
C ASP A 43 0.05 10.48 -3.66
N ALA A 44 -1.17 10.03 -3.95
CA ALA A 44 -2.01 9.34 -2.97
C ALA A 44 -1.38 8.01 -2.51
N LYS A 45 -0.80 7.23 -3.43
CA LYS A 45 -0.09 5.99 -3.11
C LYS A 45 1.17 6.26 -2.28
N GLU A 46 1.95 7.28 -2.62
CA GLU A 46 3.14 7.67 -1.86
C GLU A 46 2.77 8.12 -0.44
N SER A 47 1.71 8.91 -0.30
CA SER A 47 1.21 9.36 1.00
C SER A 47 0.73 8.19 1.87
N ALA A 48 -0.06 7.28 1.30
CA ALA A 48 -0.50 6.07 1.99
C ALA A 48 0.67 5.16 2.38
N LEU A 49 1.69 5.07 1.52
CA LEU A 49 2.90 4.29 1.78
C LEU A 49 3.66 4.84 2.98
N LYS A 50 3.87 6.16 3.05
CA LYS A 50 4.55 6.83 4.17
C LYS A 50 3.81 6.60 5.48
N GLN A 51 2.47 6.72 5.47
CA GLN A 51 1.64 6.47 6.65
C GLN A 51 1.75 5.01 7.12
N ASN A 52 1.61 4.04 6.22
CA ASN A 52 1.74 2.62 6.55
C ASN A 52 3.15 2.31 7.10
N LEU A 53 4.20 2.86 6.48
CA LEU A 53 5.58 2.65 6.90
C LEU A 53 5.84 3.22 8.30
N GLN A 54 5.35 4.43 8.58
CA GLN A 54 5.46 5.08 9.88
C GLN A 54 4.72 4.28 10.96
N GLN A 55 3.50 3.80 10.66
CA GLN A 55 2.75 2.94 11.55
C GLN A 55 3.54 1.68 11.88
N ILE A 56 4.05 0.97 10.87
CA ILE A 56 4.82 -0.27 11.09
C ILE A 56 6.09 0.01 11.92
N ARG A 57 6.83 1.07 11.62
CA ARG A 57 8.04 1.44 12.38
C ARG A 57 7.73 1.70 13.85
N SER A 58 6.68 2.48 14.12
CA SER A 58 6.22 2.73 15.49
C SER A 58 5.90 1.43 16.25
N GLN A 59 5.33 0.44 15.58
CA GLN A 59 5.04 -0.86 16.19
C GLN A 59 6.30 -1.71 16.40
N ILE A 60 7.27 -1.65 15.49
CA ILE A 60 8.59 -2.30 15.66
C ILE A 60 9.34 -1.68 16.84
N ASP A 61 9.28 -0.36 17.01
CA ASP A 61 9.91 0.33 18.14
C ASP A 61 9.24 -0.02 19.46
N LEU A 62 7.90 -0.14 19.47
CA LEU A 62 7.17 -0.62 20.64
C LEU A 62 7.55 -2.06 21.00
N TYR A 63 7.66 -2.95 20.01
CA TYR A 63 8.18 -4.30 20.21
C TYR A 63 9.56 -4.26 20.84
N ARG A 64 10.46 -3.45 20.28
CA ARG A 64 11.83 -3.35 20.74
C ARG A 64 11.93 -2.85 22.18
N PHE A 65 11.04 -1.94 22.57
CA PHE A 65 10.93 -1.46 23.95
C PHE A 65 10.48 -2.58 24.91
N GLN A 66 9.50 -3.40 24.52
CA GLN A 66 8.97 -4.48 25.35
C GLN A 66 9.89 -5.71 25.44
N HIS A 67 10.70 -5.96 24.40
CA HIS A 67 11.60 -7.12 24.31
C HIS A 67 13.07 -6.76 24.55
N ASN A 68 13.38 -5.89 25.53
CA ASN A 68 14.75 -5.59 25.96
C ASN A 68 15.70 -5.16 24.82
N GLY A 69 15.20 -4.37 23.87
CA GLY A 69 15.99 -3.88 22.75
C GLY A 69 16.17 -4.88 21.60
N LEU A 70 15.55 -6.07 21.67
CA LEU A 70 15.53 -7.04 20.57
C LEU A 70 14.61 -6.55 19.45
N VAL A 71 15.04 -6.71 18.21
CA VAL A 71 14.19 -6.45 17.03
C VAL A 71 13.35 -7.70 16.72
N PRO A 72 12.17 -7.54 16.11
CA PRO A 72 11.37 -8.68 15.65
C PRO A 72 12.20 -9.65 14.80
N ALA A 73 12.03 -10.95 15.01
CA ALA A 73 12.76 -12.01 14.28
C ALA A 73 14.30 -11.88 14.30
N LYS A 74 14.89 -11.26 15.32
CA LYS A 74 16.34 -11.11 15.46
C LYS A 74 17.07 -12.44 15.20
N GLY A 75 17.99 -12.45 14.24
CA GLY A 75 18.78 -13.63 13.88
C GLY A 75 18.05 -14.67 13.02
N SER A 76 16.81 -14.41 12.62
CA SER A 76 16.04 -15.25 11.69
C SER A 76 15.84 -14.55 10.35
N VAL A 77 15.84 -15.32 9.27
CA VAL A 77 15.45 -14.89 7.91
C VAL A 77 14.09 -15.45 7.49
N VAL A 78 13.37 -16.08 8.42
CA VAL A 78 12.08 -16.69 8.16
C VAL A 78 10.98 -15.66 8.34
N SER A 79 10.27 -15.34 7.26
CA SER A 79 9.18 -14.35 7.27
C SER A 79 8.07 -14.66 8.28
N GLU A 80 7.74 -15.93 8.49
CA GLU A 80 6.76 -16.34 9.49
C GLU A 80 7.17 -15.94 10.92
N VAL A 81 8.45 -15.99 11.26
CA VAL A 81 8.94 -15.57 12.58
C VAL A 81 8.72 -14.08 12.78
N PHE A 82 8.98 -13.26 11.76
CA PHE A 82 8.69 -11.83 11.80
C PHE A 82 7.19 -11.56 11.90
N LEU A 83 6.39 -12.21 11.06
CA LEU A 83 4.95 -12.02 11.06
C LEU A 83 4.32 -12.42 12.40
N LYS A 84 4.80 -13.49 13.05
CA LYS A 84 4.31 -13.87 14.38
C LYS A 84 4.68 -12.83 15.43
N ALA A 85 5.91 -12.34 15.40
CA ALA A 85 6.37 -11.30 16.31
C ALA A 85 5.54 -10.01 16.21
N MET A 86 4.94 -9.72 15.06
CA MET A 86 4.13 -8.51 14.84
C MET A 86 2.62 -8.74 15.03
N LEU A 87 2.09 -9.88 14.57
CA LEU A 87 0.64 -10.14 14.48
C LEU A 87 0.10 -11.03 15.61
N CYS A 88 0.99 -11.70 16.34
CA CYS A 88 0.62 -12.54 17.49
C CYS A 88 1.22 -11.94 18.77
N THR A 89 0.72 -12.44 19.88
CA THR A 89 1.34 -12.24 21.18
C THR A 89 2.61 -13.08 21.32
N THR A 90 3.55 -12.61 22.13
CA THR A 90 4.83 -13.28 22.39
C THR A 90 5.19 -13.21 23.86
N ASP A 91 6.08 -14.11 24.29
CA ASP A 91 6.73 -14.04 25.60
C ASP A 91 7.84 -12.97 25.64
N ALA A 92 8.47 -12.75 26.79
CA ALA A 92 9.55 -11.76 26.92
C ALA A 92 10.74 -11.97 25.95
N ALA A 93 10.97 -13.21 25.48
CA ALA A 93 12.03 -13.54 24.52
C ALA A 93 11.61 -13.31 23.06
N GLY A 94 10.35 -12.92 22.81
CA GLY A 94 9.82 -12.72 21.46
C GLY A 94 9.35 -14.02 20.80
N THR A 95 9.17 -15.08 21.59
CA THR A 95 8.72 -16.38 21.09
C THR A 95 7.19 -16.42 21.08
N SER A 96 6.62 -16.68 19.90
CA SER A 96 5.20 -16.99 19.73
C SER A 96 5.01 -18.51 19.71
N THR A 97 4.21 -19.06 20.62
CA THR A 97 3.93 -20.51 20.66
C THR A 97 2.74 -20.91 19.77
N GLY A 98 2.05 -19.94 19.16
CA GLY A 98 0.82 -20.14 18.38
C GLY A 98 0.99 -20.31 16.86
N VAL A 99 -0.09 -20.74 16.22
CA VAL A 99 -0.28 -20.62 14.76
C VAL A 99 -0.40 -19.13 14.41
N LEU A 100 0.12 -18.71 13.27
CA LEU A 100 -0.14 -17.36 12.73
C LEU A 100 -1.65 -17.17 12.55
N ASN A 101 -2.31 -16.55 13.52
CA ASN A 101 -3.72 -16.19 13.44
C ASN A 101 -3.92 -14.69 13.72
N PRO A 102 -4.18 -13.90 12.66
CA PRO A 102 -4.60 -12.49 12.74
C PRO A 102 -5.71 -12.15 13.73
N TYR A 103 -6.59 -13.12 14.02
CA TYR A 103 -7.83 -12.93 14.77
C TYR A 103 -7.78 -13.55 16.18
N ASP A 104 -6.76 -14.36 16.45
CA ASP A 104 -6.49 -14.94 17.76
C ASP A 104 -4.99 -14.81 17.99
N PRO A 105 -4.54 -13.67 18.54
CA PRO A 105 -3.12 -13.41 18.71
C PRO A 105 -2.50 -14.33 19.78
N GLY A 106 -3.28 -15.17 20.47
CA GLY A 106 -2.82 -16.03 21.56
C GLY A 106 -2.75 -15.31 22.91
N ASN A 107 -2.26 -16.02 23.93
CA ASN A 107 -2.23 -15.57 25.33
C ASN A 107 -0.80 -15.26 25.82
N GLY A 108 0.01 -14.61 25.00
CA GLY A 108 1.33 -14.10 25.39
C GLY A 108 1.24 -12.76 26.11
N ASP A 109 2.33 -12.38 26.79
CA ASP A 109 2.38 -11.19 27.64
C ASP A 109 2.50 -9.88 26.85
N PHE A 110 3.05 -9.95 25.63
CA PHE A 110 3.34 -8.78 24.79
C PHE A 110 2.72 -8.89 23.41
N GLY A 111 2.29 -7.77 22.84
CA GLY A 111 1.60 -7.69 21.54
C GLY A 111 0.10 -8.05 21.62
N PRO A 112 -0.55 -8.32 20.48
CA PRO A 112 -0.04 -8.14 19.12
C PRO A 112 0.21 -6.66 18.82
N TYR A 113 1.18 -6.37 17.95
CA TYR A 113 1.56 -5.00 17.60
C TYR A 113 0.83 -4.49 16.36
N LEU A 114 0.36 -5.40 15.52
CA LEU A 114 -0.50 -5.14 14.39
C LEU A 114 -1.73 -6.05 14.48
N LEU A 115 -2.91 -5.49 14.19
CA LEU A 115 -4.17 -6.23 14.22
C LEU A 115 -4.55 -6.71 12.83
N GLY A 116 -5.07 -7.93 12.73
CA GLY A 116 -5.49 -8.50 11.46
C GLY A 116 -4.29 -8.87 10.59
N GLN A 117 -4.19 -8.26 9.42
CA GLN A 117 -3.13 -8.56 8.44
C GLN A 117 -2.07 -7.46 8.40
N PHE A 118 -0.88 -7.84 7.94
CA PHE A 118 0.14 -6.85 7.63
C PHE A 118 -0.37 -5.85 6.56
N PRO A 119 -0.13 -4.53 6.70
CA PRO A 119 -0.67 -3.54 5.78
C PRO A 119 -0.26 -3.83 4.32
N PRO A 120 -1.19 -3.70 3.35
CA PRO A 120 -0.83 -3.85 1.95
C PRO A 120 0.03 -2.67 1.48
N ASN A 121 1.04 -2.95 0.67
CA ASN A 121 1.81 -1.91 0.00
C ASN A 121 0.96 -1.26 -1.11
N PRO A 122 0.75 0.08 -1.12
CA PRO A 122 -0.09 0.77 -2.10
C PRO A 122 0.36 0.64 -3.58
N PHE A 123 1.61 0.27 -3.84
CA PHE A 123 2.16 0.16 -5.20
C PHE A 123 1.92 -1.21 -5.83
N ASN A 124 1.87 -2.30 -5.06
CA ASN A 124 1.69 -3.66 -5.58
C ASN A 124 0.57 -4.46 -4.91
N GLY A 125 -0.13 -3.88 -3.93
CA GLY A 125 -1.23 -4.51 -3.20
C GLY A 125 -0.81 -5.71 -2.35
N LYS A 126 0.48 -5.94 -2.12
CA LYS A 126 0.97 -7.11 -1.37
C LYS A 126 1.16 -6.77 0.10
N SER A 127 0.68 -7.66 0.96
CA SER A 127 0.96 -7.67 2.41
C SER A 127 2.11 -8.61 2.79
N SER A 128 2.75 -9.24 1.80
CA SER A 128 3.86 -10.16 2.05
C SER A 128 5.09 -9.42 2.55
N VAL A 129 5.78 -10.03 3.50
CA VAL A 129 7.05 -9.55 4.04
C VAL A 129 8.13 -10.58 3.73
N SER A 130 9.27 -10.13 3.22
CA SER A 130 10.48 -10.93 3.12
C SER A 130 11.50 -10.43 4.13
N VAL A 131 12.09 -11.36 4.88
CA VAL A 131 13.08 -11.05 5.91
C VAL A 131 14.47 -11.37 5.39
N THR A 132 15.38 -10.43 5.55
CA THR A 132 16.79 -10.57 5.21
C THR A 132 17.64 -10.38 6.47
N ALA A 133 18.87 -10.91 6.46
CA ALA A 133 19.83 -10.71 7.54
C ALA A 133 21.03 -9.92 6.98
N GLY A 134 20.93 -8.59 7.02
CA GLY A 134 21.91 -7.69 6.42
C GLY A 134 21.93 -7.75 4.89
N GLY A 135 21.81 -6.59 4.24
CA GLY A 135 21.97 -6.49 2.79
C GLY A 135 21.05 -5.48 2.12
N SER A 136 21.22 -5.38 0.80
CA SER A 136 20.37 -4.58 -0.07
C SER A 136 19.09 -5.35 -0.37
N ASN A 137 17.94 -4.66 -0.33
CA ASN A 137 16.68 -5.29 -0.71
C ASN A 137 16.69 -5.63 -2.20
N PRO A 138 16.28 -6.84 -2.60
CA PRO A 138 16.03 -7.17 -3.99
C PRO A 138 15.00 -6.19 -4.59
N LYS A 139 15.31 -5.68 -5.79
CA LYS A 139 14.34 -4.93 -6.60
C LYS A 139 13.28 -5.91 -7.11
N SER A 140 12.20 -6.09 -6.35
CA SER A 140 11.13 -7.03 -6.69
C SER A 140 9.77 -6.45 -6.33
N MET A 141 8.82 -6.56 -7.26
CA MET A 141 7.43 -6.17 -7.04
C MET A 141 6.54 -7.32 -6.56
N THR A 142 7.09 -8.52 -6.39
CA THR A 142 6.34 -9.71 -5.92
C THR A 142 6.13 -9.71 -4.40
N ILE A 143 6.97 -8.99 -3.67
CA ILE A 143 6.91 -8.84 -2.21
C ILE A 143 6.41 -7.43 -1.85
N GLY A 144 5.60 -7.28 -0.80
CA GLY A 144 5.12 -5.98 -0.33
C GLY A 144 6.20 -5.20 0.42
N TRP A 145 6.87 -5.86 1.36
CA TRP A 145 7.79 -5.25 2.31
C TRP A 145 9.03 -6.09 2.54
N TRP A 146 10.13 -5.40 2.85
CA TRP A 146 11.41 -5.99 3.18
C TRP A 146 11.78 -5.57 4.59
N TYR A 147 12.14 -6.54 5.40
CA TYR A 147 12.56 -6.33 6.77
C TYR A 147 13.96 -6.91 6.99
N ASP A 148 14.85 -6.13 7.58
CA ASP A 148 16.19 -6.59 7.95
C ASP A 148 16.21 -6.97 9.43
N SER A 149 16.34 -8.26 9.71
CA SER A 149 16.35 -8.79 11.08
C SER A 149 17.64 -8.51 11.85
N THR A 150 18.66 -7.94 11.19
CA THR A 150 19.89 -7.51 11.85
C THR A 150 19.76 -6.08 12.36
N THR A 151 19.16 -5.19 11.55
CA THR A 151 19.07 -3.76 11.86
C THR A 151 17.70 -3.33 12.41
N GLY A 152 16.66 -4.15 12.22
CA GLY A 152 15.27 -3.79 12.52
C GLY A 152 14.64 -2.86 11.48
N GLN A 153 15.33 -2.58 10.37
CA GLN A 153 14.83 -1.66 9.36
C GLN A 153 13.78 -2.33 8.48
N ILE A 154 12.64 -1.64 8.30
CA ILE A 154 11.63 -2.00 7.31
C ILE A 154 11.62 -1.01 6.15
N ARG A 155 11.45 -1.55 4.94
CA ARG A 155 11.42 -0.80 3.68
C ARG A 155 10.33 -1.36 2.76
N PRO A 156 9.64 -0.51 1.99
CA PRO A 156 8.67 -0.99 1.01
C PRO A 156 9.36 -1.49 -0.26
N SER A 157 8.67 -2.37 -0.99
CA SER A 157 8.99 -2.62 -2.40
C SER A 157 8.47 -1.49 -3.26
N LEU A 158 9.33 -0.94 -4.12
CA LEU A 158 9.02 0.18 -4.99
C LEU A 158 9.30 -0.19 -6.46
N PRO A 159 8.60 0.41 -7.42
CA PRO A 159 8.91 0.27 -8.83
C PRO A 159 10.28 0.90 -9.16
N ASP A 160 10.96 0.39 -10.19
CA ASP A 160 12.32 0.83 -10.57
C ASP A 160 12.43 2.33 -10.85
N THR A 161 11.35 2.95 -11.33
CA THR A 161 11.25 4.39 -11.58
C THR A 161 11.38 5.22 -10.30
N MET A 162 10.93 4.70 -9.16
CA MET A 162 10.99 5.37 -7.85
C MET A 162 12.30 5.06 -7.12
N LEU A 163 12.89 3.89 -7.36
CA LEU A 163 14.18 3.51 -6.77
C LEU A 163 15.34 4.42 -7.22
N ALA A 164 15.22 5.07 -8.39
CA ALA A 164 16.21 6.02 -8.90
C ALA A 164 16.01 7.45 -8.39
N ARG A 165 14.78 7.81 -7.97
CA ARG A 165 14.45 9.16 -7.47
C ARG A 165 15.01 9.42 -6.07
N ASP A 166 15.18 8.36 -5.27
CA ASP A 166 15.54 8.49 -3.87
C ASP A 166 17.01 8.28 -3.54
N GLY A 167 17.88 7.89 -4.49
CA GLY A 167 19.35 8.02 -4.43
C GLY A 167 20.10 7.67 -3.13
N VAL A 168 19.46 7.03 -2.14
CA VAL A 168 19.93 7.05 -0.76
C VAL A 168 19.76 5.67 -0.11
N THR A 169 20.93 5.21 0.31
CA THR A 169 21.28 4.31 1.43
C THR A 169 20.39 4.50 2.67
N PRO A 170 20.45 3.63 3.69
CA PRO A 170 19.39 3.54 4.70
C PRO A 170 19.31 4.81 5.57
N LEU A 171 18.35 5.67 5.28
CA LEU A 171 18.01 6.84 6.09
C LEU A 171 16.90 6.44 7.08
N ASN A 172 17.06 6.59 8.39
CA ASN A 172 17.49 7.82 9.08
C ASN A 172 16.81 9.07 8.48
N MET A 173 15.50 9.01 8.30
CA MET A 173 14.65 10.21 8.26
C MET A 173 13.44 9.89 9.13
N PHE A 174 13.56 10.41 10.36
CA PHE A 174 12.73 10.26 11.56
C PHE A 174 12.85 8.90 12.25
#